data_AF-A0A914NR14-F1
#
_entry.id   AF-A0A914NR14-F1
#
_cell.length_a   1.000
_cell.length_b   1.000
_cell.length_c   1.000
_cell.angle_alpha   90.00
_cell.angle_beta   90.00
_cell.angle_gamma   90.00
#
_symmetry.space_group_name_H-M   'P 1'
#
loop_
_entity.id
_entity.type
_entity.pdbx_description
1 polymer ?
#
loop_
_entity_poly.entity_id
_entity_poly.type
_entity_poly.pdbx_seq_one_letter_code
_entity_poly.pdbx_strand_id
1 'polypeptide(L)'
;MVDVMVNVSNFIAENPRQTDGSVNGCTLSNGQKVQKALRKEIRMISDEERNELFKAIRDMKDTSDYDYIATIHRLAYEQGGAHNGAAFFSWHNEYCKRNPSLALHYFDSTLDSPLPTPADSVLFY
;
A
#
# COMPACT_ATOMS: atom_id res chain seq x y z
N MET A 1 10.53 0.80 9.18
CA MET A 1 10.99 1.09 7.81
C MET A 1 10.25 2.34 7.35
N VAL A 2 10.95 3.44 7.03
CA VAL A 2 10.33 4.67 6.52
C VAL A 2 10.30 4.58 5.01
N ASP A 3 9.11 4.57 4.42
CA ASP A 3 8.91 4.44 2.98
C ASP A 3 8.32 5.74 2.43
N VAL A 4 8.51 6.04 1.15
CA VAL A 4 8.00 7.26 0.53
C VAL A 4 6.62 6.98 -0.04
N MET A 5 5.55 7.37 0.67
CA MET A 5 4.16 7.32 0.18
C MET A 5 3.40 8.55 0.70
N VAL A 6 2.34 8.92 -0.02
CA VAL A 6 1.55 10.12 0.22
C VAL A 6 0.62 9.89 1.43
N ASN A 7 0.33 10.94 2.18
CA ASN A 7 -0.61 10.91 3.28
C ASN A 7 -1.67 11.97 2.99
N VAL A 8 -2.88 11.59 2.57
CA VAL A 8 -3.99 12.55 2.53
C VAL A 8 -5.35 11.85 2.60
N SER A 9 -6.11 12.19 3.64
CA SER A 9 -7.56 12.21 3.65
C SER A 9 -8.05 13.08 2.46
N ASN A 10 -8.78 12.48 1.51
CA ASN A 10 -9.41 13.05 0.31
C ASN A 10 -8.71 12.73 -1.01
N PHE A 11 -9.22 11.71 -1.71
CA PHE A 11 -8.97 11.52 -3.14
C PHE A 11 -10.22 10.96 -3.84
N ILE A 12 -10.83 11.76 -4.74
CA ILE A 12 -11.74 11.31 -5.79
C ILE A 12 -11.31 11.99 -7.11
N ALA A 13 -11.07 11.12 -8.10
CA ALA A 13 -11.17 11.27 -9.55
C ALA A 13 -10.23 12.18 -10.40
N GLU A 14 -9.84 11.59 -11.54
CA GLU A 14 -9.54 12.14 -12.88
C GLU A 14 -8.08 12.31 -13.40
N ASN A 15 -7.79 11.53 -14.46
CA ASN A 15 -7.01 11.82 -15.69
C ASN A 15 -5.45 11.99 -15.68
N PRO A 16 -4.77 11.83 -16.85
CA PRO A 16 -3.56 11.02 -16.99
C PRO A 16 -2.24 11.79 -16.80
N ARG A 17 -1.35 11.18 -16.01
CA ARG A 17 0.12 11.29 -15.95
C ARG A 17 0.76 12.40 -16.79
N GLN A 18 0.80 13.63 -16.25
CA GLN A 18 1.81 14.62 -16.61
C GLN A 18 2.67 14.90 -15.38
N THR A 19 3.94 14.48 -15.45
CA THR A 19 4.99 14.94 -14.54
C THR A 19 5.70 16.09 -15.23
N ASP A 20 5.88 17.24 -14.56
CA ASP A 20 6.49 18.47 -15.09
C ASP A 20 8.00 18.37 -15.39
N GLY A 21 8.59 17.18 -15.27
CA GLY A 21 10.01 16.95 -15.55
C GLY A 21 10.96 17.64 -14.55
N SER A 22 10.47 18.12 -13.41
CA SER A 22 11.31 18.72 -12.38
C SER A 22 12.21 17.67 -11.74
N VAL A 23 13.50 17.73 -12.06
CA VAL A 23 14.59 16.89 -11.52
C VAL A 23 14.68 16.87 -9.98
N ASN A 24 13.97 17.74 -9.27
CA ASN A 24 13.98 17.86 -7.82
C ASN A 24 12.58 17.93 -7.16
N GLY A 25 11.51 17.69 -7.91
CA GLY A 25 10.13 17.81 -7.42
C GLY A 25 9.29 16.60 -7.79
N CYS A 26 9.23 15.59 -6.91
CA CYS A 26 8.23 14.52 -7.06
C CYS A 26 6.86 15.12 -6.74
N THR A 27 6.10 15.49 -7.77
CA THR A 27 4.77 16.06 -7.65
C THR A 27 3.78 15.13 -8.35
N LEU A 28 2.69 14.77 -7.66
CA LEU A 28 1.58 14.01 -8.21
C LEU A 28 0.83 14.83 -9.27
N SER A 29 0.00 14.17 -10.08
CA SER A 29 -0.82 14.83 -11.12
C SER A 29 -1.76 15.91 -10.58
N ASN A 30 -2.10 15.86 -9.29
CA ASN A 30 -2.92 16.86 -8.61
C ASN A 30 -2.11 18.02 -7.98
N GLY A 31 -0.80 18.12 -8.27
CA GLY A 31 0.06 19.18 -7.73
C GLY A 31 0.59 18.92 -6.31
N GLN A 32 0.24 17.80 -5.67
CA GLN A 32 0.77 17.47 -4.34
C GLN A 32 2.20 16.97 -4.42
N LYS A 33 3.07 17.51 -3.58
CA LYS A 33 4.43 17.00 -3.41
C LYS A 33 4.39 15.66 -2.69
N VAL A 34 5.06 14.65 -3.25
CA VAL A 34 5.25 13.35 -2.61
C VAL A 34 6.00 13.55 -1.29
N GLN A 35 5.45 13.00 -0.21
CA GLN A 35 6.02 13.04 1.13
C GLN A 35 6.44 11.64 1.57
N LYS A 36 7.14 11.56 2.72
CA LYS A 36 7.40 10.29 3.39
C LYS A 36 6.14 9.80 4.09
N ALA A 37 5.90 8.50 4.04
CA ALA A 37 4.86 7.82 4.79
C ALA A 37 5.47 7.05 5.97
N LEU A 38 4.80 7.15 7.11
CA LEU A 38 5.11 6.30 8.26
C LEU A 38 4.25 5.03 8.20
N ARG A 39 4.88 3.90 7.92
CA ARG A 39 4.24 2.58 7.99
C ARG A 39 4.31 2.08 9.43
N LYS A 40 3.16 2.07 10.12
CA LYS A 40 2.99 1.58 11.49
C LYS A 40 2.57 0.12 11.50
N GLU A 41 2.78 -0.55 12.63
CA GLU A 41 2.19 -1.86 12.92
C GLU A 41 0.66 -1.65 13.08
N ILE A 42 -0.16 -2.47 12.42
CA ILE A 42 -1.62 -2.26 12.28
C ILE A 42 -2.41 -2.31 13.59
N ARG A 43 -1.84 -2.87 14.67
CA ARG A 43 -2.43 -2.88 16.02
C ARG A 43 -2.06 -1.64 16.83
N MET A 44 -1.13 -0.83 16.32
CA MET A 44 -0.61 0.38 16.98
C MET A 44 -1.13 1.68 16.36
N ILE A 45 -2.02 1.60 15.37
CA ILE A 45 -2.68 2.76 14.75
C ILE A 45 -3.97 3.10 15.47
N SER A 46 -4.44 4.34 15.36
CA SER A 46 -5.75 4.72 15.94
C SER A 46 -6.92 4.09 15.16
N ASP A 47 -8.10 4.08 15.77
CA ASP A 47 -9.31 3.60 15.11
C ASP A 47 -9.65 4.45 13.88
N GLU A 48 -9.39 5.76 13.92
CA GLU A 48 -9.53 6.65 12.76
C GLU A 48 -8.59 6.25 11.63
N GLU A 49 -7.30 6.05 11.91
CA GLU A 49 -6.30 5.62 10.92
C GLU A 49 -6.69 4.25 10.32
N ARG A 50 -7.17 3.32 11.15
CA ARG A 50 -7.65 2.01 10.70
C ARG A 50 -8.86 2.12 9.78
N ASN A 51 -9.84 2.94 10.16
CA ASN A 51 -11.06 3.16 9.37
C ASN A 51 -10.74 3.82 8.03
N GLU A 52 -9.83 4.79 7.99
CA GLU A 52 -9.36 5.42 6.74
C GLU A 52 -8.65 4.40 5.84
N LEU A 53 -7.74 3.58 6.37
CA LEU A 53 -7.06 2.52 5.62
C LEU A 53 -8.07 1.54 5.00
N PHE A 54 -9.01 1.02 5.78
CA PHE A 54 -9.99 0.06 5.30
C PHE A 54 -10.99 0.67 4.34
N LYS A 55 -11.37 1.94 4.54
CA LYS A 55 -12.18 2.68 3.56
C LYS A 55 -11.45 2.78 2.24
N ALA A 56 -10.17 3.19 2.24
CA ALA A 56 -9.41 3.32 1.00
C ALA A 56 -9.25 1.98 0.25
N ILE A 57 -9.04 0.87 0.96
CA ILE A 57 -9.00 -0.46 0.34
C ILE A 57 -10.35 -0.83 -0.29
N ARG A 58 -11.47 -0.51 0.38
CA ARG A 58 -12.81 -0.70 -0.20
C ARG A 58 -13.04 0.19 -1.42
N ASP A 59 -12.68 1.47 -1.34
CA ASP A 59 -12.78 2.40 -2.47
C ASP A 59 -11.99 1.87 -3.68
N MET A 60 -10.77 1.34 -3.48
CA MET A 60 -10.00 0.69 -4.55
C MET A 60 -10.71 -0.53 -5.15
N LYS A 61 -11.43 -1.29 -4.33
CA LYS A 61 -12.20 -2.44 -4.81
C LYS A 61 -13.38 -1.97 -5.65
N ASP A 62 -14.07 -0.93 -5.22
CA ASP A 62 -15.21 -0.33 -5.92
C ASP A 62 -14.80 0.31 -7.26
N THR A 63 -13.59 0.88 -7.36
CA THR A 63 -13.03 1.44 -8.61
C THR A 63 -12.31 0.42 -9.48
N SER A 64 -12.27 -0.87 -9.09
CA SER A 64 -11.49 -1.94 -9.75
C SER A 64 -9.96 -1.78 -9.69
N ASP A 65 -9.43 -0.75 -9.02
CA ASP A 65 -7.98 -0.59 -8.83
C ASP A 65 -7.38 -1.76 -8.05
N TYR A 66 -8.13 -2.33 -7.09
CA TYR A 66 -7.72 -3.52 -6.35
C TYR A 66 -7.55 -4.74 -7.28
N ASP A 67 -8.47 -4.94 -8.22
CA ASP A 67 -8.42 -6.05 -9.17
C ASP A 67 -7.32 -5.85 -10.23
N TYR A 68 -7.06 -4.59 -10.59
CA TYR A 68 -5.96 -4.22 -11.45
C TYR A 68 -4.60 -4.58 -10.83
N ILE A 69 -4.35 -4.21 -9.57
CA ILE A 69 -3.10 -4.58 -8.90
C ILE A 69 -2.97 -6.10 -8.73
N ALA A 70 -4.07 -6.80 -8.39
CA ALA A 70 -4.09 -8.26 -8.30
C ALA A 70 -3.71 -8.91 -9.64
N THR A 71 -4.19 -8.35 -10.77
CA THR A 71 -3.84 -8.81 -12.11
C THR A 71 -2.35 -8.61 -12.40
N ILE A 72 -1.75 -7.48 -12.00
CA ILE A 72 -0.32 -7.25 -12.18
C ILE A 72 0.51 -8.28 -11.39
N HIS A 73 0.10 -8.60 -10.15
CA HIS A 73 0.75 -9.65 -9.37
C HIS A 73 0.68 -11.01 -10.05
N ARG A 74 -0.51 -11.42 -10.51
CA ARG A 74 -0.71 -12.67 -11.25
C ARG A 74 0.22 -12.77 -12.47
N LEU A 75 0.27 -11.74 -13.30
CA LEU A 75 1.11 -11.72 -14.50
C LEU A 75 2.60 -11.81 -14.16
N ALA A 76 3.05 -11.12 -13.11
CA ALA A 76 4.43 -11.18 -12.66
C ALA A 76 4.80 -12.55 -12.05
N TYR A 77 3.86 -13.21 -11.38
CA TYR A 77 4.01 -14.59 -10.92
C TYR A 77 4.16 -15.56 -12.10
N GLU A 78 3.27 -15.49 -13.10
CA GLU A 78 3.29 -16.35 -14.29
C GLU A 78 4.59 -16.21 -15.10
N GLN A 79 5.22 -15.04 -15.06
CA GLN A 79 6.51 -14.77 -15.72
C GLN A 79 7.73 -15.10 -14.83
N GLY A 80 7.52 -15.57 -13.60
CA GLY A 80 8.60 -15.86 -12.64
C GLY A 80 9.31 -14.60 -12.10
N GLY A 81 8.74 -13.42 -12.31
CA GLY A 81 9.33 -12.14 -11.91
C GLY A 81 9.01 -11.72 -10.48
N ALA A 82 7.93 -12.25 -9.90
CA ALA A 82 7.50 -11.88 -8.54
C ALA A 82 8.09 -12.80 -7.46
N HIS A 83 8.25 -14.10 -7.71
CA HIS A 83 8.57 -15.12 -6.69
C HIS A 83 9.79 -15.97 -7.08
N ASN A 84 10.39 -16.64 -6.09
CA ASN A 84 11.44 -17.65 -6.26
C ASN A 84 12.75 -17.16 -6.93
N GLY A 85 12.99 -15.85 -6.94
CA GLY A 85 14.20 -15.27 -7.54
C GLY A 85 14.66 -14.00 -6.83
N ALA A 86 15.82 -13.48 -7.25
CA ALA A 86 16.45 -12.30 -6.65
C ALA A 86 15.57 -11.03 -6.73
N ALA A 87 14.61 -10.99 -7.65
CA ALA A 87 13.66 -9.89 -7.79
C ALA A 87 12.55 -9.87 -6.72
N PHE A 88 12.39 -10.93 -5.92
CA PHE A 88 11.26 -11.08 -4.97
C PHE A 88 11.02 -9.82 -4.11
N PHE A 89 12.06 -9.36 -3.41
CA PHE A 89 11.95 -8.22 -2.50
C PHE A 89 11.73 -6.91 -3.25
N SER A 90 12.53 -6.64 -4.29
CA SER A 90 12.43 -5.41 -5.07
C SER A 90 11.06 -5.29 -5.74
N TRP A 91 10.53 -6.38 -6.29
CA TRP A 91 9.23 -6.40 -6.96
C TRP A 91 8.10 -6.10 -5.96
N HIS A 92 8.05 -6.76 -4.79
CA HIS A 92 6.99 -6.53 -3.81
C HIS A 92 7.08 -5.15 -3.14
N ASN A 93 8.30 -4.62 -2.95
CA ASN A 93 8.50 -3.26 -2.46
C ASN A 93 7.90 -2.23 -3.42
N GLU A 94 8.19 -2.34 -4.72
CA GLU A 94 7.61 -1.44 -5.72
C GLU A 94 6.11 -1.69 -5.92
N TYR A 95 5.64 -2.92 -5.79
CA TYR A 95 4.23 -3.26 -5.84
C TYR A 95 3.43 -2.55 -4.74
N CYS A 96 3.93 -2.53 -3.51
CA CYS A 96 3.27 -1.86 -2.39
C CYS A 96 3.15 -0.34 -2.59
N LYS A 97 4.09 0.30 -3.32
CA LYS A 97 4.11 1.75 -3.59
C LYS A 97 3.03 2.25 -4.56
N ARG A 98 2.27 1.35 -5.19
CA ARG A 98 1.34 1.70 -6.27
C ARG A 98 0.04 2.35 -5.82
N ASN A 99 -0.28 2.34 -4.51
CA ASN A 99 -1.30 3.22 -3.96
C ASN A 99 -0.63 4.29 -3.10
N PRO A 100 -0.45 5.52 -3.63
CA PRO A 100 0.21 6.56 -2.87
C PRO A 100 -0.68 7.15 -1.77
N SER A 101 -2.02 7.07 -1.86
CA SER A 101 -2.93 7.94 -1.09
C SER A 101 -2.87 7.79 0.43
N LEU A 102 -2.46 6.60 0.92
CA LEU A 102 -2.28 6.32 2.34
C LEU A 102 -1.03 5.48 2.58
N ALA A 103 -0.44 5.61 3.77
CA ALA A 103 0.63 4.75 4.21
C ALA A 103 0.13 3.30 4.38
N LEU A 104 0.72 2.33 3.66
CA LEU A 104 0.38 0.92 3.85
C LEU A 104 0.96 0.42 5.19
N HIS A 105 0.11 0.28 6.21
CA HIS A 105 0.50 -0.29 7.50
C HIS A 105 0.91 -1.77 7.35
N TYR A 106 1.73 -2.25 8.27
CA TYR A 106 2.24 -3.62 8.22
C TYR A 106 1.64 -4.47 9.33
N PHE A 107 1.57 -5.77 9.05
CA PHE A 107 1.18 -6.79 9.99
C PHE A 107 2.45 -7.56 10.39
N ASP A 108 2.83 -7.51 11.66
CA ASP A 108 3.87 -8.38 12.21
C ASP A 108 3.25 -9.71 12.69
N SER A 109 3.35 -10.73 11.83
CA SER A 109 2.84 -12.08 12.09
C SER A 109 3.61 -12.86 13.15
N THR A 110 4.80 -12.39 13.53
CA THR A 110 5.59 -13.05 14.57
C THR A 110 4.97 -12.88 15.96
N LEU A 111 4.06 -11.91 16.12
CA LEU A 111 3.30 -11.66 17.34
C LEU A 111 2.12 -12.63 17.55
N ASP A 112 1.61 -13.27 16.49
CA ASP A 112 0.46 -14.21 16.57
C ASP A 112 0.88 -15.67 16.67
N SER A 113 2.01 -16.02 16.06
CA SER A 113 2.54 -17.38 16.13
C SER A 113 2.69 -17.94 17.55
N PRO A 114 2.97 -17.16 18.61
CA PRO A 114 3.05 -17.69 19.97
C PRO A 114 1.71 -17.75 20.72
N LEU A 115 0.61 -17.25 20.16
CA LEU A 115 -0.70 -17.38 20.81
C LEU A 115 -1.14 -18.85 20.86
N PRO A 116 -1.85 -19.29 21.93
CA PRO A 116 -2.42 -20.65 21.98
C PRO A 116 -3.30 -20.96 20.76
N THR A 117 -4.01 -19.95 20.28
CA THR A 117 -4.77 -19.95 19.04
C THR A 117 -4.42 -18.68 18.25
N PRO A 118 -3.59 -18.74 17.20
CA PRO A 118 -3.23 -17.55 16.41
C PRO A 118 -4.42 -16.80 15.80
N ALA A 119 -5.55 -17.50 15.57
CA ALA A 119 -6.80 -16.90 15.10
C ALA A 119 -7.48 -15.99 16.14
N ASP A 120 -7.09 -16.06 17.42
CA ASP A 120 -7.63 -15.19 18.48
C ASP A 120 -6.96 -13.81 18.50
N SER A 121 -6.12 -13.51 17.51
CA SER A 121 -5.49 -12.20 17.36
C SER A 121 -6.52 -11.08 17.23
N VAL A 122 -6.24 -9.94 17.88
CA VAL A 122 -7.00 -8.68 17.73
C VAL A 122 -7.02 -8.16 16.28
N LEU A 123 -6.19 -8.71 15.39
CA LEU A 123 -6.20 -8.36 13.97
C LEU A 123 -7.49 -8.80 13.26
N PHE A 124 -8.16 -9.85 13.75
CA PHE A 124 -9.29 -10.49 13.07
C PHE A 124 -10.67 -10.10 13.64
N TYR A 125 -10.71 -9.15 14.57
CA TYR A 125 -11.91 -8.58 15.18
C TYR A 125 -12.15 -7.15 14.68
#